data_AF-A0A954UFL0-F1
#
_entry.id   AF-A0A954UFL0-F1
#
_cell.length_a   1.000
_cell.length_b   1.000
_cell.length_c   1.000
_cell.angle_alpha   90.00
_cell.angle_beta   90.00
_cell.angle_gamma   90.00
#
_symmetry.space_group_name_H-M   'P 1'
#
loop_
_entity.id
_entity.type
_entity.pdbx_description
1 polymer ?
#
loop_
_entity_poly.entity_id
_entity_poly.type
_entity_poly.pdbx_seq_one_letter_code
_entity_poly.pdbx_strand_id
1 'polypeptide(L)'
;MPLIPTKNPAALIGYYLGIACLIPLLGFLLSLPAFICGIIGIVKAKSTPQVGGMGHAIAAIVLSIVGPSLWVGLLVLMSMMG
;
A
#
# COMPACT_ATOMS: atom_id res chain seq x y z
N MET A 1 19.16 1.94 5.81
CA MET A 1 17.79 2.51 5.97
C MET A 1 17.26 2.03 7.32
N PRO A 2 16.67 2.89 8.18
CA PRO A 2 16.01 2.41 9.38
C PRO A 2 14.88 1.45 9.00
N LEU A 3 14.82 0.29 9.67
CA LEU A 3 13.84 -0.76 9.41
C LEU A 3 12.40 -0.26 9.63
N ILE A 4 12.22 0.71 10.54
CA ILE A 4 10.94 1.36 10.84
C ILE A 4 11.12 2.88 10.69
N PRO A 5 10.51 3.51 9.67
CA PRO A 5 10.63 4.95 9.46
C PRO A 5 9.71 5.72 10.42
N THR A 6 10.13 5.87 11.68
CA THR A 6 9.35 6.57 12.73
C THR A 6 9.11 8.05 12.41
N LYS A 7 9.97 8.67 11.61
CA LYS A 7 9.82 10.06 11.17
C LYS A 7 8.97 10.23 9.90
N ASN A 8 8.49 9.14 9.29
CA ASN A 8 7.60 9.15 8.13
C ASN A 8 6.35 8.27 8.40
N PRO A 9 5.42 8.75 9.25
CA PRO A 9 4.23 7.99 9.61
C PRO A 9 3.33 7.69 8.41
N ALA A 10 3.31 8.55 7.39
CA ALA A 10 2.54 8.30 6.18
C ALA A 10 3.03 7.07 5.42
N ALA A 11 4.35 6.86 5.30
CA ALA A 11 4.91 5.66 4.69
C ALA A 11 4.62 4.41 5.52
N LEU A 12 4.64 4.52 6.85
CA LEU A 12 4.37 3.39 7.75
C LEU A 12 2.88 2.99 7.71
N ILE A 13 1.98 3.97 7.83
CA ILE A 13 0.53 3.76 7.72
C ILE A 13 0.19 3.22 6.33
N GLY A 14 0.75 3.81 5.27
CA GLY A 14 0.56 3.33 3.91
C GLY A 14 0.98 1.87 3.74
N TYR A 15 2.09 1.45 4.35
CA TYR A 15 2.55 0.06 4.32
C TYR A 15 1.58 -0.89 5.02
N TYR A 16 1.12 -0.54 6.23
CA TYR A 16 0.14 -1.36 6.95
C TYR A 16 -1.21 -1.41 6.23
N LEU A 17 -1.67 -0.30 5.66
CA LEU A 17 -2.88 -0.27 4.84
C LEU A 17 -2.70 -1.11 3.56
N GLY A 18 -1.53 -1.06 2.93
CA GLY A 18 -1.18 -1.91 1.78
C GLY A 18 -1.21 -3.39 2.13
N ILE A 19 -0.66 -3.79 3.29
CA ILE A 19 -0.79 -5.19 3.77
C ILE A 19 -2.25 -5.54 4.03
N ALA A 20 -3.01 -4.64 4.65
CA ALA A 20 -4.44 -4.85 4.89
C ALA A 20 -5.23 -4.97 3.57
N CYS A 21 -4.67 -4.52 2.43
CA CYS A 21 -5.26 -4.76 1.11
C CYS A 21 -5.22 -6.21 0.64
N LEU A 22 -4.45 -7.09 1.28
CA LEU A 22 -4.54 -8.53 1.03
C LEU A 22 -5.82 -9.14 1.60
N ILE A 23 -6.54 -8.46 2.52
CA ILE A 23 -7.79 -8.98 3.05
C ILE A 23 -8.91 -8.77 2.01
N PRO A 24 -9.67 -9.83 1.64
CA PRO A 24 -10.76 -9.70 0.67
C PRO A 24 -11.83 -8.71 1.16
N LEU A 25 -12.51 -8.03 0.21
CA LEU A 25 -13.40 -6.87 0.42
C LEU A 25 -12.73 -5.62 1.01
N LEU A 26 -12.03 -5.76 2.14
CA LEU A 26 -11.35 -4.67 2.83
C LEU A 26 -10.26 -4.05 1.95
N GLY A 27 -9.58 -4.86 1.14
CA GLY A 27 -8.55 -4.34 0.26
C GLY A 27 -9.04 -3.44 -0.85
N PHE A 28 -10.30 -3.57 -1.26
CA PHE A 28 -10.86 -2.62 -2.21
C PHE A 28 -11.02 -1.22 -1.57
N LEU A 29 -11.55 -1.16 -0.35
CA LEU A 29 -11.74 0.08 0.41
C LEU A 29 -10.41 0.70 0.89
N LEU A 30 -9.45 -0.14 1.28
CA LEU A 30 -8.17 0.30 1.83
C LEU A 30 -7.14 0.63 0.76
N SER A 31 -7.35 0.22 -0.50
CA SER A 31 -6.42 0.49 -1.61
C SER A 31 -6.21 1.99 -1.84
N LEU A 32 -7.30 2.77 -1.85
CA LEU A 32 -7.25 4.20 -2.10
C LEU A 32 -6.47 4.96 -1.01
N PRO A 33 -6.76 4.82 0.30
CA PRO A 33 -5.98 5.47 1.34
C PRO A 33 -4.54 4.94 1.41
N ALA A 34 -4.29 3.64 1.15
CA ALA A 34 -2.94 3.08 1.07
C ALA A 34 -2.11 3.74 -0.04
N PHE A 35 -2.70 3.92 -1.22
CA PHE A 35 -2.06 4.56 -2.36
C PHE A 35 -1.74 6.04 -2.08
N ILE A 36 -2.70 6.79 -1.52
CA ILE A 36 -2.51 8.22 -1.16
C ILE A 36 -1.39 8.34 -0.11
N CYS A 37 -1.42 7.53 0.95
CA CYS A 37 -0.37 7.51 1.97
C CYS A 37 1.00 7.13 1.40
N GLY A 38 1.04 6.21 0.43
CA GLY A 38 2.25 5.85 -0.30
C GLY A 38 2.85 7.04 -1.08
N ILE A 39 2.03 7.78 -1.82
CA ILE A 39 2.48 8.97 -2.56
C ILE A 39 3.00 10.05 -1.61
N ILE A 40 2.26 10.36 -0.53
CA ILE A 40 2.68 11.31 0.50
C ILE A 40 4.00 10.85 1.15
N GLY A 41 4.13 9.55 1.42
CA GLY A 41 5.33 8.94 1.98
C GLY A 41 6.55 9.10 1.07
N ILE A 42 6.40 8.94 -0.24
CA ILE A 42 7.46 9.16 -1.24
C ILE A 42 7.85 10.63 -1.31
N VAL A 43 6.87 11.55 -1.40
CA VAL A 43 7.13 12.99 -1.46
C VAL A 43 7.92 13.43 -0.22
N LYS A 44 7.50 12.99 0.97
CA LYS A 44 8.17 13.31 2.23
C LYS A 44 9.57 12.70 2.33
N ALA A 45 9.76 11.47 1.85
CA ALA A 45 11.07 10.83 1.78
C ALA A 45 12.03 11.54 0.79
N LYS A 46 11.51 12.08 -0.32
CA LYS A 46 12.30 12.85 -1.29
C LYS A 46 12.65 14.25 -0.80
N SER A 47 11.70 14.97 -0.18
CA SER A 47 11.93 16.33 0.34
C SER A 47 12.81 16.34 1.59
N THR A 48 12.84 15.25 2.37
CA THR A 48 13.68 15.15 3.56
C THR A 48 14.29 13.73 3.64
N PRO A 49 15.43 13.48 2.97
CA PRO A 49 16.04 12.14 2.93
C PRO A 49 16.35 11.55 4.32
N GLN A 50 16.54 12.42 5.32
CA GLN A 50 16.81 12.06 6.71
C GLN A 50 15.65 11.33 7.41
N VAL A 51 14.39 11.45 6.93
CA VAL A 51 13.25 10.72 7.53
C VAL A 51 13.10 9.30 7.02
N GLY A 52 13.71 8.95 5.87
CA GLY A 52 13.64 7.61 5.28
C GLY A 52 12.22 7.16 4.92
N GLY A 53 12.01 5.85 4.83
CA GLY A 53 10.69 5.25 4.59
C GLY A 53 10.30 5.10 3.11
N MET A 54 11.21 5.37 2.17
CA MET A 54 10.94 5.22 0.74
C MET A 54 10.54 3.78 0.36
N GLY A 55 11.19 2.76 0.94
CA GLY A 55 10.82 1.36 0.72
C GLY A 55 9.41 1.02 1.19
N HIS A 56 8.99 1.53 2.35
CA HIS A 56 7.62 1.35 2.88
C HIS A 56 6.58 2.07 2.01
N ALA A 57 6.91 3.27 1.52
CA ALA A 57 6.03 4.04 0.65
C ALA A 57 5.86 3.39 -0.73
N ILE A 58 6.91 2.81 -1.30
CA ILE A 58 6.83 2.01 -2.54
C ILE A 58 6.02 0.74 -2.30
N ALA A 59 6.29 0.02 -1.21
CA ALA A 59 5.55 -1.19 -0.86
C ALA A 59 4.04 -0.90 -0.68
N ALA A 60 3.69 0.22 -0.04
CA ALA A 60 2.30 0.67 0.08
C ALA A 60 1.61 0.80 -1.28
N ILE A 61 2.25 1.49 -2.24
CA ILE A 61 1.73 1.68 -3.59
C ILE A 61 1.58 0.34 -4.32
N VAL A 62 2.62 -0.48 -4.33
CA VAL A 62 2.62 -1.77 -5.03
C VAL A 62 1.54 -2.69 -4.46
N LEU A 63 1.47 -2.83 -3.12
CA LEU A 63 0.47 -3.67 -2.45
C LEU A 63 -0.95 -3.18 -2.70
N SER A 64 -1.17 -1.86 -2.71
CA SER A 64 -2.48 -1.27 -2.99
C SER A 64 -2.99 -1.49 -4.42
N ILE A 65 -2.11 -1.79 -5.38
CA ILE A 65 -2.49 -2.11 -6.77
C ILE A 65 -2.64 -3.63 -6.95
N VAL A 66 -1.65 -4.39 -6.46
CA VAL A 66 -1.58 -5.85 -6.64
C VAL A 66 -2.67 -6.56 -5.85
N GLY A 67 -2.95 -6.13 -4.61
CA GLY A 67 -3.96 -6.73 -3.74
C GLY A 67 -5.35 -6.74 -4.38
N PRO A 68 -5.93 -5.58 -4.73
CA PRO A 68 -7.25 -5.52 -5.38
C PRO A 68 -7.29 -6.24 -6.73
N SER A 69 -6.22 -6.15 -7.52
CA SER A 69 -6.16 -6.79 -8.85
C SER A 69 -6.22 -8.32 -8.74
N LEU A 70 -5.52 -8.92 -7.77
CA LEU A 70 -5.60 -10.36 -7.50
C LEU A 70 -7.01 -10.79 -7.09
N TRP A 71 -7.67 -10.02 -6.23
CA TRP A 71 -9.04 -10.31 -5.78
C TRP A 71 -10.06 -10.19 -6.89
N VAL A 72 -9.95 -9.16 -7.74
CA VAL A 72 -10.82 -9.00 -8.93
C VAL A 72 -10.62 -10.17 -9.89
N GLY A 73 -9.36 -10.57 -10.16
CA GLY A 73 -9.06 -11.73 -11.01
C GLY A 73 -9.66 -13.03 -10.47
N LEU A 74 -9.55 -13.27 -9.16
CA LEU A 74 -10.15 -14.43 -8.51
C LEU A 74 -11.69 -14.40 -8.60
N LEU A 75 -12.32 -13.26 -8.36
CA LEU A 75 -13.78 -13.08 -8.48
C LEU A 75 -14.28 -13.37 -9.89
N VAL A 76 -13.59 -12.86 -10.91
CA VAL A 76 -13.93 -13.12 -12.32
C VAL A 76 -13.80 -14.61 -12.63
N LEU A 77 -12.71 -15.26 -12.21
CA LEU A 77 -12.52 -16.70 -12.41
C LEU A 77 -13.66 -17.52 -11.77
N MET A 78 -14.03 -17.19 -10.52
CA MET A 78 -15.15 -17.84 -9.83
C MET A 78 -16.48 -17.65 -10.56
N SER A 79 -16.71 -16.46 -11.15
CA SER A 79 -17.94 -16.19 -11.91
C SER A 79 -18.04 -16.95 -13.22
N MET A 80 -16.91 -17.38 -13.81
CA MET A 80 -16.88 -18.18 -15.04
C MET A 80 -17.04 -19.69 -14.79
N MET A 81 -16.86 -20.13 -13.55
CA MET A 81 -16.98 -21.54 -13.15
C MET A 81 -18.39 -21.89 -12.61
N GLY A 82 -19.28 -20.90 -12.50
CA GLY A 82 -20.66 -21.03 -12.01
C GLY A 82 -21.70 -21.16 -13.10
#